data_AF-A0A9P7KEH9-F1
#
_entry.id   AF-A0A9P7KEH9-F1
#
_cell.length_a   1.000
_cell.length_b   1.000
_cell.length_c   1.000
_cell.angle_alpha   90.00
_cell.angle_beta   90.00
_cell.angle_gamma   90.00
#
_symmetry.space_group_name_H-M   'P 1'
#
loop_
_entity.id
_entity.type
_entity.pdbx_description
1 polymer ?
#
loop_
_entity_poly.entity_id
_entity_poly.type
_entity_poly.pdbx_seq_one_letter_code
_entity_poly.pdbx_strand_id
1 'polypeptide(L)'
;MDALLQRVRTGLTRDDLALVAVPLSIAFVFFHLAKLTRQRRTTSLPGPPSTSLFFGVDKDILEAEDSGVLYEEWEKQYGAVYAIPSKLGSRDIVLCDPKAIAHYYAGDTFTYQQSSASRSFIGHY
;
A
#
# COMPACT_ATOMS: atom_id res chain seq x y z
N MET A 1 16.79 -42.39 -33.65
CA MET A 1 16.80 -42.57 -32.18
C MET A 1 17.04 -41.25 -31.45
N ASP A 2 17.80 -40.33 -32.05
CA ASP A 2 18.18 -39.04 -31.45
C ASP A 2 17.01 -38.06 -31.24
N ALA A 3 15.99 -38.07 -32.09
CA ALA A 3 14.83 -37.17 -31.96
C ALA A 3 13.95 -37.48 -30.73
N LEU A 4 13.88 -38.75 -30.30
CA LEU A 4 13.15 -39.14 -29.08
C LEU A 4 13.96 -38.82 -27.83
N LEU A 5 15.28 -39.01 -27.88
CA LEU A 5 16.16 -38.61 -26.78
C LEU A 5 16.21 -37.09 -26.61
N GLN A 6 16.18 -36.32 -27.70
CA GLN A 6 16.02 -34.86 -27.64
C GLN A 6 14.67 -34.45 -27.05
N ARG A 7 13.56 -35.06 -27.47
CA ARG A 7 12.23 -34.75 -26.91
C ARG A 7 12.11 -35.05 -25.41
N VAL A 8 12.60 -36.21 -24.97
CA VAL A 8 12.60 -36.59 -23.55
C VAL A 8 13.50 -35.64 -22.73
N ARG A 9 14.68 -35.30 -23.26
CA ARG A 9 15.62 -34.37 -22.60
C ARG A 9 15.04 -32.96 -22.47
N THR A 10 14.37 -32.45 -23.51
CA THR A 10 13.78 -31.11 -23.50
C THR A 10 12.51 -31.00 -22.67
N GLY A 11 11.71 -32.08 -22.60
CA GLY A 11 10.49 -32.15 -21.79
C GLY A 11 10.79 -32.16 -20.29
N LEU A 12 11.75 -32.99 -19.85
CA LEU A 12 12.18 -33.01 -18.46
C LEU A 12 12.75 -31.64 -18.00
N THR A 13 13.61 -31.01 -18.79
CA THR A 13 14.31 -29.79 -18.32
C THR A 13 13.44 -28.53 -18.16
N ARG A 14 12.36 -28.36 -18.95
CA ARG A 14 11.53 -27.15 -18.87
C ARG A 14 10.50 -27.22 -17.76
N ASP A 15 9.88 -28.38 -17.59
CA ASP A 15 8.79 -28.58 -16.64
C ASP A 15 9.35 -28.65 -15.20
N ASP A 16 10.50 -29.30 -15.00
CA ASP A 16 11.18 -29.35 -13.70
C ASP A 16 11.69 -27.96 -13.25
N LEU A 17 12.15 -27.14 -14.20
CA LEU A 17 12.61 -25.78 -13.91
C LEU A 17 11.45 -24.87 -13.52
N ALA A 18 10.30 -24.98 -14.19
CA ALA A 18 9.10 -24.23 -13.86
C ALA A 18 8.56 -24.62 -12.46
N LEU A 19 8.66 -25.90 -12.10
CA LEU A 19 8.18 -26.42 -10.82
C LEU A 19 8.91 -25.82 -9.61
N VAL A 20 10.17 -25.38 -9.79
CA VAL A 20 10.97 -24.72 -8.74
C VAL A 20 10.98 -23.19 -8.89
N ALA A 21 11.02 -22.68 -10.12
CA ALA A 21 11.07 -21.23 -10.36
C ALA A 21 9.77 -20.52 -9.95
N VAL A 22 8.61 -21.13 -10.18
CA VAL A 22 7.30 -20.58 -9.80
C VAL A 22 7.18 -20.39 -8.28
N PRO A 23 7.40 -21.41 -7.43
CA PRO A 23 7.29 -21.23 -5.97
C PRO A 23 8.36 -20.29 -5.41
N LEU A 24 9.58 -20.27 -5.95
CA LEU A 24 10.60 -19.30 -5.55
C LEU A 24 10.19 -17.85 -5.87
N SER A 25 9.61 -17.63 -7.06
CA SER A 25 9.11 -16.33 -7.47
C SER A 25 7.95 -15.87 -6.58
N ILE A 26 7.01 -16.78 -6.28
CA ILE A 26 5.90 -16.52 -5.35
C ILE A 26 6.44 -16.18 -3.96
N ALA A 27 7.34 -16.99 -3.41
CA ALA A 27 7.94 -16.76 -2.09
C ALA A 27 8.71 -15.43 -2.03
N PHE A 28 9.43 -15.07 -3.09
CA PHE A 28 10.13 -13.79 -3.19
C PHE A 28 9.18 -12.60 -3.17
N VAL A 29 8.08 -12.67 -3.91
CA VAL A 29 7.02 -11.64 -3.93
C VAL A 29 6.36 -11.53 -2.55
N PHE A 30 5.99 -12.66 -1.94
CA PHE A 30 5.41 -12.68 -0.59
C PHE A 30 6.38 -12.11 0.46
N PHE A 31 7.67 -12.44 0.37
CA PHE A 31 8.68 -11.90 1.27
C PHE A 31 8.83 -10.38 1.13
N HIS A 32 8.84 -9.87 -0.11
CA HIS A 32 8.90 -8.43 -0.37
C HIS A 32 7.65 -7.72 0.15
N LEU A 33 6.45 -8.26 -0.13
CA LEU A 33 5.20 -7.74 0.40
C LEU A 33 5.16 -7.74 1.93
N ALA A 34 5.59 -8.84 2.57
CA ALA A 34 5.64 -8.95 4.03
C ALA A 34 6.63 -7.96 4.65
N LYS A 35 7.77 -7.69 3.99
CA LYS A 35 8.73 -6.70 4.46
C LYS A 35 8.18 -5.27 4.37
N LEU A 36 7.40 -4.97 3.32
CA LEU A 36 6.73 -3.68 3.15
C LEU A 36 5.63 -3.44 4.21
N THR A 37 4.91 -4.49 4.62
CA THR A 37 3.87 -4.37 5.64
C THR A 37 4.44 -4.31 7.07
N ARG A 38 5.56 -4.99 7.34
CA ARG A 38 6.15 -5.10 8.68
C ARG A 38 6.77 -3.81 9.23
N GLN A 39 7.06 -2.80 8.39
CA GLN A 39 7.60 -1.51 8.83
C GLN A 39 6.56 -0.57 9.46
N ARG A 40 5.27 -0.92 9.48
CA ARG A 40 4.20 -0.03 9.95
C ARG A 40 3.87 -0.18 11.44
N ARG A 41 4.88 -0.23 12.33
CA ARG A 41 4.64 -0.06 13.77
C ARG A 41 4.57 1.44 14.10
N THR A 42 3.53 2.09 13.63
CA THR A 42 3.21 3.47 14.02
C THR A 42 2.34 3.44 15.28
N THR A 43 2.21 4.58 15.95
CA THR A 43 1.24 4.75 17.03
C THR A 43 -0.15 4.34 16.56
N SER A 44 -0.86 3.57 17.39
CA SER A 44 -2.24 3.16 17.09
C SER A 44 -3.15 4.37 17.22
N LEU A 45 -3.50 4.97 16.08
CA LEU A 45 -4.45 6.07 16.01
C LEU A 45 -5.87 5.52 15.82
N PRO A 46 -6.89 6.15 16.45
CA PRO A 46 -8.28 5.83 16.17
C PRO A 46 -8.61 6.13 14.70
N GLY A 47 -9.66 5.50 14.19
CA GLY A 47 -10.12 5.73 12.82
C GLY A 47 -11.27 4.81 12.43
N PRO A 48 -11.86 5.04 11.25
CA PRO A 48 -13.02 4.30 10.79
C PRO A 48 -12.71 2.81 10.62
N PRO A 49 -13.70 1.93 10.87
CA PRO A 49 -13.56 0.51 10.58
C PRO A 49 -13.31 0.31 9.09
N SER A 50 -12.47 -0.65 8.73
CA SER A 50 -12.22 -0.95 7.32
C SER A 50 -13.46 -1.57 6.67
N THR A 51 -14.07 -0.88 5.71
CA THR A 51 -15.20 -1.38 4.90
C THR A 51 -14.80 -2.60 4.08
N SER A 52 -13.52 -2.70 3.66
CA SER A 52 -12.99 -3.86 2.96
C SER A 52 -11.53 -4.15 3.29
N LEU A 53 -11.13 -5.42 3.27
CA LEU A 53 -9.74 -5.84 3.54
C LEU A 53 -8.74 -5.35 2.47
N PHE A 54 -9.19 -5.19 1.22
CA PHE A 54 -8.31 -4.82 0.10
C PHE A 54 -8.35 -3.33 -0.24
N PHE A 55 -9.49 -2.66 -0.10
CA PHE A 55 -9.66 -1.26 -0.49
C PHE A 55 -9.83 -0.33 0.71
N GLY A 56 -9.89 -0.86 1.94
CA GLY A 56 -10.11 -0.04 3.12
C GLY A 56 -11.38 0.79 2.98
N VAL A 57 -11.25 2.10 3.18
CA VAL A 57 -12.29 3.13 3.08
C VAL A 57 -12.20 3.92 1.75
N ASP A 58 -11.20 3.65 0.90
CA ASP A 58 -11.01 4.36 -0.37
C ASP A 58 -12.21 4.26 -1.31
N LYS A 59 -12.97 3.16 -1.23
CA LYS A 59 -14.20 3.00 -2.01
C LYS A 59 -15.25 4.01 -1.62
N ASP A 60 -15.45 4.19 -0.31
CA ASP A 60 -16.44 5.11 0.23
C ASP A 60 -16.07 6.56 -0.12
N ILE A 61 -14.77 6.88 -0.12
CA ILE A 61 -14.24 8.19 -0.54
C ILE A 61 -14.46 8.43 -2.04
N LEU A 62 -14.28 7.41 -2.88
CA LEU A 62 -14.43 7.51 -4.34
C LEU A 62 -15.90 7.53 -4.79
N GLU A 63 -16.78 6.87 -4.04
CA GLU A 63 -18.22 6.80 -4.33
C GLU A 63 -18.98 7.99 -3.75
N ALA A 64 -18.44 8.65 -2.72
CA ALA A 64 -19.01 9.86 -2.16
C ALA A 64 -19.04 11.00 -3.18
N GLU A 65 -20.21 11.62 -3.32
CA GLU A 65 -20.38 12.85 -4.10
C GLU A 65 -19.55 14.00 -3.52
N ASP A 66 -19.43 14.06 -2.19
CA ASP A 66 -18.56 14.99 -1.48
C ASP A 66 -17.72 14.25 -0.43
N SER A 67 -16.47 13.95 -0.80
CA SER A 67 -15.49 13.36 0.12
C SER A 67 -15.15 14.26 1.31
N GLY A 68 -15.32 15.58 1.20
CA GLY A 68 -15.02 16.53 2.28
C GLY A 68 -15.91 16.32 3.49
N VAL A 69 -17.19 16.02 3.28
CA VAL A 69 -18.15 15.72 4.35
C VAL A 69 -17.72 14.49 5.15
N LEU A 70 -17.23 13.44 4.47
CA LEU A 70 -16.73 12.23 5.15
C LEU A 70 -15.54 12.54 6.05
N TYR A 71 -14.58 13.34 5.58
CA TYR A 71 -13.43 13.74 6.39
C TYR A 71 -13.83 14.62 7.58
N GLU A 72 -14.82 15.50 7.41
CA GLU A 72 -15.36 16.34 8.50
C GLU A 72 -16.08 15.50 9.57
N GLU A 73 -16.84 14.48 9.14
CA GLU A 73 -17.49 13.53 10.06
C GLU A 73 -16.46 12.70 10.85
N TRP A 74 -15.42 12.20 10.18
CA TRP A 74 -14.34 11.46 10.86
C TRP A 74 -13.52 12.35 11.78
N GLU A 75 -13.28 13.61 11.42
CA GLU A 75 -12.65 14.58 12.31
C GLU A 75 -13.48 14.78 13.58
N LYS A 76 -14.80 14.97 13.45
CA LYS A 76 -15.71 15.10 14.62
C LYS A 76 -15.73 13.85 15.48
N GLN A 77 -15.60 12.66 14.88
CA GLN A 77 -15.71 11.39 15.58
C GLN A 77 -14.39 10.93 16.23
N TYR A 78 -13.26 11.09 15.54
CA TYR A 78 -11.95 10.56 15.96
C TYR A 78 -10.97 11.65 16.39
N GLY A 79 -11.29 12.92 16.15
CA GLY A 79 -10.48 14.09 16.52
C GLY A 79 -9.62 14.62 15.38
N ALA A 80 -8.76 15.60 15.69
CA ALA A 80 -7.93 16.30 14.71
C ALA A 80 -6.83 15.44 14.06
N VAL A 81 -6.57 14.22 14.56
CA VAL A 81 -5.58 13.28 14.02
C VAL A 81 -6.12 11.86 14.11
N TYR A 82 -6.27 11.20 12.96
CA TYR A 82 -6.81 9.84 12.86
C TYR A 82 -6.14 9.05 11.73
N ALA A 83 -6.32 7.72 11.73
CA ALA A 83 -5.77 6.84 10.70
C ALA A 83 -6.87 6.10 9.94
N ILE A 84 -6.95 6.34 8.63
CA ILE A 84 -7.88 5.65 7.74
C ILE A 84 -7.22 4.43 7.10
N PRO A 85 -7.93 3.30 6.98
CA PRO A 85 -7.42 2.14 6.24
C PRO A 85 -7.48 2.41 4.74
N SER A 86 -6.35 2.20 4.06
CA SER A 86 -6.14 2.43 2.63
C SER A 86 -5.78 1.09 1.94
N LYS A 87 -5.50 1.12 0.64
CA LYS A 87 -5.35 -0.11 -0.18
C LYS A 87 -4.29 -1.06 0.37
N LEU A 88 -4.49 -2.36 0.16
CA LEU A 88 -3.53 -3.43 0.51
C LEU A 88 -3.13 -3.44 2.01
N GLY A 89 -4.06 -3.12 2.91
CA GLY A 89 -3.80 -3.12 4.36
C GLY A 89 -2.87 -1.99 4.81
N SER A 90 -2.67 -0.98 3.95
CA SER A 90 -2.01 0.25 4.34
C SER A 90 -2.94 1.09 5.22
N ARG A 91 -2.34 2.02 5.95
CA ARG A 91 -3.05 3.02 6.75
C ARG A 91 -2.47 4.37 6.41
N ASP A 92 -3.35 5.32 6.14
CA ASP A 92 -3.01 6.71 5.87
C ASP A 92 -3.41 7.54 7.09
N ILE A 93 -2.56 8.49 7.48
CA ILE A 93 -2.79 9.35 8.64
C ILE A 93 -3.32 10.68 8.13
N VAL A 94 -4.49 11.08 8.62
CA VAL A 94 -5.11 12.36 8.32
C VAL A 94 -4.77 13.33 9.46
N LEU A 95 -4.26 14.51 9.08
CA LEU A 95 -3.89 15.59 9.99
C LEU A 95 -4.78 16.80 9.71
N CYS A 96 -5.62 17.18 10.66
CA CYS A 96 -6.45 18.38 10.60
C CYS A 96 -5.88 19.54 11.46
N ASP A 97 -4.91 19.27 12.34
CA ASP A 97 -4.27 20.30 13.18
C ASP A 97 -3.29 21.18 12.36
N PRO A 98 -3.53 22.51 12.22
CA PRO A 98 -2.66 23.42 11.49
C PRO A 98 -1.21 23.41 11.99
N LYS A 99 -0.98 23.18 13.29
CA LYS A 99 0.37 23.13 13.86
C LYS A 99 1.11 21.87 13.44
N ALA A 100 0.42 20.73 13.41
CA ALA A 100 0.98 19.47 12.92
C ALA A 100 1.27 19.53 11.41
N ILE A 101 0.38 20.17 10.64
CA ILE A 101 0.56 20.40 9.21
C ILE A 101 1.78 21.30 8.97
N ALA A 102 1.89 22.42 9.69
CA ALA A 102 3.04 23.31 9.59
C ALA A 102 4.35 22.59 9.93
N HIS A 103 4.36 21.76 10.97
CA HIS A 103 5.51 20.94 11.32
C HIS A 103 5.86 19.91 10.24
N TYR A 104 4.85 19.24 9.66
CA TYR A 104 5.04 18.28 8.57
C TYR A 104 5.67 18.94 7.34
N TYR A 105 5.21 20.13 6.95
CA TYR A 105 5.76 20.88 5.82
C TYR A 105 7.07 21.62 6.12
N ALA A 106 7.35 21.95 7.38
CA ALA A 106 8.60 22.59 7.78
C ALA A 106 9.79 21.62 7.89
N GLY A 107 9.53 20.31 7.96
CA GLY A 107 10.57 19.29 8.07
C GLY A 107 11.34 19.08 6.77
N ASP A 108 12.65 18.85 6.87
CA ASP A 108 13.48 18.42 5.74
C ASP A 108 12.99 17.10 5.13
N THR A 109 13.14 16.93 3.81
CA THR A 109 12.64 15.79 3.01
C THR A 109 13.20 14.42 3.45
N PHE A 110 14.12 14.39 4.40
CA PHE A 110 14.70 13.18 4.99
C PHE A 110 13.78 12.50 6.00
N THR A 111 13.02 13.27 6.79
CA THR A 111 12.17 12.72 7.86
C THR A 111 10.80 12.31 7.33
N TYR A 112 10.21 13.13 6.45
CA TYR A 112 8.95 12.85 5.77
C TYR A 112 9.20 12.74 4.27
N GLN A 113 9.49 11.53 3.79
CA GLN A 113 9.62 11.30 2.36
C GLN A 113 8.24 11.35 1.70
N GLN A 114 8.02 12.39 0.89
CA GLN A 114 6.92 12.39 -0.07
C GLN A 114 7.07 11.19 -1.02
N SER A 115 5.98 10.47 -1.23
CA SER A 115 5.95 9.37 -2.19
C SER A 115 6.26 9.89 -3.59
N SER A 116 6.83 9.05 -4.46
CA SER A 116 7.08 9.42 -5.86
C SER A 116 5.80 9.85 -6.56
N ALA A 117 4.66 9.25 -6.22
CA ALA A 117 3.34 9.61 -6.75
C ALA A 117 2.92 11.04 -6.38
N SER A 118 3.10 11.47 -5.13
CA SER A 118 2.70 12.82 -4.71
C SER A 118 3.59 13.90 -5.35
N ARG A 119 4.89 13.63 -5.53
CA ARG A 119 5.80 14.55 -6.21
C ARG A 119 5.42 14.77 -7.68
N SER A 120 5.05 13.72 -8.39
CA SER A 120 4.60 13.84 -9.79
C SER A 120 3.30 14.65 -9.89
N PHE A 121 2.36 14.45 -8.97
CA PHE A 121 1.09 15.19 -8.98
C PHE A 121 1.30 16.71 -8.78
N ILE A 122 2.18 17.09 -7.84
CA ILE A 122 2.49 18.50 -7.56
C ILE A 122 3.25 19.16 -8.72
N GLY A 123 4.16 18.45 -9.38
CA GLY A 123 4.94 19.00 -10.50
C GLY A 123 4.14 19.27 -11.78
N HIS A 124 2.87 18.85 -11.84
CA HIS A 124 1.96 19.07 -12.96
C HIS A 124 1.02 20.29 -12.79
N TYR A 125 1.17 21.06 -11.70
CA TYR A 125 0.45 22.32 -11.45
C TYR A 125 1.43 23.50 -11.42
#